data_AF-A0A838TQP0-F1
#
_entry.id   AF-A0A838TQP0-F1
#
_cell.length_a   1.000
_cell.length_b   1.000
_cell.length_c   1.000
_cell.angle_alpha   90.00
_cell.angle_beta   90.00
_cell.angle_gamma   90.00
#
_symmetry.space_group_name_H-M   'P 1'
#
loop_
_entity.id
_entity.type
_entity.pdbx_description
1 polymer ?
#
loop_
_entity_poly.entity_id
_entity_poly.type
_entity_poly.pdbx_seq_one_letter_code
_entity_poly.pdbx_strand_id
1 'polypeptide(L)'
;MYYNENTILYLNGEFVKASDAKIDLYSQSLHYGYSVFEGIRSYKTFEGETAIFKADEHYNRLKNSADAMNIPFTYSSEELI
;
A
#
# COMPACT_ATOMS: atom_id res chain seq x y z
N MET A 1 9.39 17.24 -0.74
CA MET A 1 8.90 16.05 -1.46
C MET A 1 8.51 15.01 -0.40
N TYR A 2 7.45 14.23 -0.58
CA TYR A 2 6.96 13.29 0.44
C TYR A 2 7.88 12.08 0.66
N TYR A 3 8.91 11.90 -0.17
CA TYR A 3 9.93 10.85 -0.07
C TYR A 3 11.32 11.42 -0.39
N ASN A 4 12.36 10.63 -0.09
CA ASN A 4 13.77 10.91 -0.36
C ASN A 4 14.50 9.63 -0.84
N GLU A 5 15.80 9.73 -1.10
CA GLU A 5 16.67 8.63 -1.56
C GLU A 5 16.76 7.44 -0.57
N ASN A 6 16.39 7.66 0.68
CA ASN A 6 16.36 6.61 1.70
C ASN A 6 14.99 5.95 1.87
N THR A 7 13.96 6.46 1.19
CA THR A 7 12.60 5.92 1.28
C THR A 7 12.53 4.53 0.65
N ILE A 8 11.95 3.59 1.39
CA ILE A 8 11.75 2.20 0.98
C ILE A 8 10.27 2.00 0.70
N LEU A 9 9.96 1.29 -0.37
CA LEU A 9 8.61 0.88 -0.76
C LEU A 9 8.53 -0.64 -0.74
N TYR A 10 7.37 -1.18 -0.37
CA TYR A 10 7.02 -2.56 -0.65
C TYR A 10 6.27 -2.60 -1.99
N LEU A 11 6.84 -3.28 -2.99
CA LEU A 11 6.31 -3.34 -4.35
C LEU A 11 6.34 -4.79 -4.84
N ASN A 12 5.16 -5.39 -5.05
CA ASN A 12 5.00 -6.73 -5.62
C ASN A 12 5.81 -7.85 -4.93
N GLY A 13 5.85 -7.86 -3.59
CA GLY A 13 6.56 -8.89 -2.83
C GLY A 13 7.96 -8.50 -2.38
N GLU A 14 8.49 -7.35 -2.81
CA GLU A 14 9.87 -6.95 -2.55
C GLU A 14 9.99 -5.53 -1.96
N PHE A 15 10.98 -5.34 -1.09
CA PHE A 15 11.36 -4.00 -0.62
C PHE A 15 12.35 -3.36 -1.59
N VAL A 16 11.97 -2.24 -2.17
CA VAL A 16 12.77 -1.49 -3.16
C VAL A 16 12.99 -0.05 -2.72
N LYS A 17 14.02 0.61 -3.25
CA LYS A 17 14.18 2.05 -3.07
C LYS A 17 13.15 2.81 -3.89
N ALA A 18 12.62 3.90 -3.36
CA ALA A 18 11.65 4.74 -4.06
C ALA A 18 12.19 5.29 -5.40
N SER A 19 13.51 5.49 -5.52
CA SER A 19 14.19 5.88 -6.77
C SER A 19 14.15 4.80 -7.86
N ASP A 20 14.01 3.54 -7.47
CA ASP A 20 14.11 2.38 -8.36
C ASP A 20 12.73 1.87 -8.78
N ALA A 21 11.67 2.31 -8.08
CA ALA A 21 10.29 1.96 -8.38
C ALA A 21 9.84 2.62 -9.69
N LYS A 22 9.37 1.80 -10.64
CA LYS A 22 8.88 2.24 -11.95
C LYS A 22 7.44 1.81 -12.15
N ILE A 23 6.69 2.59 -12.92
CA ILE A 23 5.34 2.25 -13.37
C ILE A 23 5.30 2.17 -14.90
N ASP A 24 4.34 1.42 -15.42
CA ASP A 24 4.03 1.43 -16.84
C ASP A 24 3.20 2.68 -17.21
N LEU A 25 3.72 3.45 -18.17
CA LEU A 25 3.06 4.64 -18.70
C LEU A 25 1.78 4.33 -19.49
N TYR A 26 1.54 3.06 -19.86
CA TYR A 26 0.32 2.59 -20.51
C TYR A 26 -0.59 1.78 -19.57
N SER A 27 -0.33 1.81 -18.26
CA SER A 27 -1.14 1.09 -17.27
C SER A 27 -2.60 1.58 -17.24
N GLN A 28 -3.52 0.64 -16.99
CA GLN A 28 -4.95 0.93 -16.83
C GLN A 28 -5.22 1.89 -15.66
N SER A 29 -4.41 1.82 -14.60
CA SER A 29 -4.52 2.72 -13.45
C SER A 29 -4.23 4.17 -13.83
N LEU A 30 -3.25 4.44 -14.69
CA LEU A 30 -2.91 5.79 -15.12
C LEU A 30 -3.91 6.35 -16.14
N HIS A 31 -4.29 5.56 -17.15
CA HIS A 31 -5.14 6.03 -18.25
C HIS A 31 -6.63 6.08 -17.91
N TYR A 32 -7.09 5.14 -17.07
CA TYR A 32 -8.52 4.93 -16.82
C TYR A 32 -8.89 4.95 -15.34
N GLY A 33 -7.93 5.21 -14.45
CA GLY A 33 -8.17 5.23 -13.00
C GLY A 33 -8.49 3.86 -12.40
N TYR A 34 -8.26 2.76 -13.14
CA TYR A 34 -8.54 1.40 -12.67
C TYR A 34 -7.54 0.99 -11.58
N SER A 35 -7.87 1.33 -10.34
CA SER A 35 -7.05 1.11 -9.15
C SER A 35 -7.90 1.27 -7.89
N VAL A 36 -7.40 0.73 -6.78
CA VAL A 36 -7.92 0.98 -5.43
C VAL A 36 -6.75 1.33 -4.52
N PHE A 37 -7.00 2.12 -3.47
CA PHE A 37 -5.95 2.53 -2.54
C PHE A 37 -6.49 2.65 -1.12
N GLU A 38 -5.57 2.68 -0.15
CA GLU A 38 -5.87 2.91 1.25
C GLU A 38 -5.02 4.04 1.82
N GLY A 39 -5.51 4.64 2.90
CA GLY A 39 -4.79 5.63 3.67
C GLY A 39 -4.71 5.18 5.12
N ILE A 40 -3.54 4.71 5.55
CA ILE A 40 -3.32 4.16 6.90
C ILE A 40 -2.36 5.08 7.66
N ARG A 41 -2.65 5.33 8.93
CA ARG A 41 -1.81 6.16 9.80
C ARG A 41 -1.13 5.31 10.86
N SER A 42 0.13 5.63 11.14
CA SER A 42 0.83 5.19 12.32
C SER A 42 1.02 6.33 13.30
N TYR A 43 1.12 5.99 14.58
CA TYR A 43 1.28 6.94 15.66
C TYR A 43 2.34 6.45 16.64
N LYS A 44 2.98 7.40 17.32
CA LYS A 44 3.79 7.10 18.50
C LYS A 44 2.86 6.78 19.67
N THR A 45 3.04 5.59 20.26
CA THR A 45 2.34 5.20 21.48
C THR A 45 2.93 5.94 22.67
N PHE A 46 2.26 5.88 23.82
CA PHE A 46 2.78 6.44 25.07
C PHE A 46 4.15 5.84 25.47
N GLU A 47 4.41 4.60 25.06
CA GLU A 47 5.66 3.88 25.31
C GLU A 47 6.76 4.21 24.29
N GLY A 48 6.49 5.10 23.32
CA GLY A 48 7.45 5.55 22.29
C GLY A 48 7.56 4.64 21.06
N GLU A 49 6.85 3.51 21.07
CA GLU A 49 6.74 2.59 19.93
C GLU A 49 5.90 3.20 18.80
N THR A 50 6.10 2.72 17.57
CA THR A 50 5.25 3.10 16.44
C THR A 50 4.19 2.02 16.26
N ALA A 51 2.91 2.37 16.34
CA ALA A 51 1.80 1.46 16.09
C ALA A 51 0.96 1.94 14.91
N ILE A 52 0.51 1.01 14.06
CA ILE A 52 -0.40 1.28 12.95
C ILE A 52 -1.82 1.21 13.47
N PHE A 53 -2.62 2.25 13.27
CA PHE A 53 -3.99 2.28 13.76
C PHE A 53 -4.92 1.51 12.82
N LYS A 54 -5.54 0.44 13.33
CA LYS A 54 -6.53 -0.39 12.60
C LYS A 54 -6.00 -1.01 11.31
N ALA A 55 -4.77 -1.51 11.33
CA ALA A 55 -4.10 -2.04 10.14
C ALA A 55 -4.94 -3.14 9.44
N ASP A 56 -5.42 -4.12 10.21
CA ASP A 56 -6.23 -5.22 9.69
C ASP A 56 -7.53 -4.74 9.03
N GLU A 57 -8.26 -3.80 9.67
CA GLU A 57 -9.50 -3.27 9.08
C GLU A 57 -9.24 -2.48 7.79
N HIS A 58 -8.12 -1.77 7.70
CA HIS A 58 -7.73 -1.05 6.48
C HIS A 58 -7.37 -2.04 5.35
N TYR A 59 -6.56 -3.07 5.60
CA TYR A 59 -6.20 -4.06 4.57
C TYR A 59 -7.41 -4.92 4.14
N ASN A 60 -8.30 -5.27 5.06
CA ASN A 60 -9.55 -5.93 4.72
C ASN A 60 -10.44 -5.04 3.83
N ARG A 61 -10.49 -3.72 4.07
CA ARG A 61 -11.22 -2.78 3.20
C ARG A 61 -10.57 -2.61 1.83
N LEU A 62 -9.24 -2.64 1.75
CA LEU A 62 -8.51 -2.65 0.49
C LEU A 62 -8.88 -3.86 -0.36
N LYS A 63 -8.88 -5.06 0.26
CA LYS A 63 -9.29 -6.30 -0.40
C LYS A 63 -10.73 -6.23 -0.91
N ASN A 64 -11.68 -5.80 -0.07
CA ASN A 64 -13.07 -5.62 -0.47
C ASN A 64 -13.22 -4.64 -1.65
N SER A 65 -12.40 -3.60 -1.68
CA SER A 65 -12.41 -2.61 -2.78
C SER A 65 -11.86 -3.22 -4.06
N ALA A 66 -10.79 -4.03 -3.98
CA ALA A 66 -10.25 -4.76 -5.12
C ALA A 66 -11.29 -5.76 -5.67
N ASP A 67 -11.95 -6.51 -4.79
CA ASP A 67 -13.02 -7.46 -5.15
C ASP A 67 -14.19 -6.75 -5.86
N ALA A 68 -14.64 -5.60 -5.34
CA ALA A 68 -15.71 -4.81 -5.97
C ALA A 68 -15.36 -4.32 -7.39
N MET A 69 -14.07 -4.10 -7.65
CA MET A 69 -13.54 -3.67 -8.96
C MET A 69 -13.09 -4.85 -9.84
N ASN A 70 -13.24 -6.09 -9.37
CA ASN A 70 -12.70 -7.30 -10.01
C ASN A 70 -11.17 -7.24 -10.26
N ILE A 71 -10.42 -6.57 -9.38
CA ILE A 71 -8.96 -6.51 -9.41
C ILE A 71 -8.41 -7.72 -8.65
N PRO A 72 -7.56 -8.57 -9.25
CA PRO A 72 -6.94 -9.69 -8.54
C PRO A 72 -6.13 -9.21 -7.32
N PHE A 73 -6.45 -9.73 -6.14
CA PHE A 73 -5.77 -9.41 -4.89
C PHE A 73 -5.41 -10.70 -4.15
N THR A 74 -4.12 -11.05 -4.14
CA THR A 74 -3.63 -12.34 -3.64
C THR A 74 -3.04 -12.29 -2.24
N TYR A 75 -2.88 -11.10 -1.67
CA TYR A 75 -2.29 -10.92 -0.35
C TYR A 75 -3.30 -11.18 0.77
N SER A 76 -2.84 -11.67 1.91
CA SER A 76 -3.62 -11.66 3.16
C SER A 76 -3.33 -10.39 3.95
N SER A 77 -4.26 -9.97 4.82
CA SER A 77 -4.00 -8.86 5.74
C SER A 77 -2.84 -9.16 6.69
N GLU A 78 -2.68 -10.42 7.09
CA GLU A 78 -1.56 -10.88 7.93
C GLU A 78 -0.19 -10.76 7.23
N GLU A 79 -0.13 -10.97 5.91
CA GLU A 79 1.12 -10.80 5.14
C GLU A 79 1.53 -9.32 5.02
N LEU A 80 0.55 -8.41 5.05
CA LEU A 80 0.77 -6.97 4.83
C LEU A 80 1.01 -6.17 6.12
N ILE A 81 0.84 -6.78 7.30
CA ILE A 81 1.03 -6.16 8.62
C ILE A 81 2.38 -6.58 9.21
#